data_AF-A0A2Z4NDP8-F1
#
_entry.id   AF-A0A2Z4NDP8-F1
#
_cell.length_a   1.000
_cell.length_b   1.000
_cell.length_c   1.000
_cell.angle_alpha   90.00
_cell.angle_beta   90.00
_cell.angle_gamma   90.00
#
_symmetry.space_group_name_H-M   'P 1'
#
loop_
_entity.id
_entity.type
_entity.pdbx_description
1 polymer ?
#
loop_
_entity_poly.entity_id
_entity_poly.type
_entity_poly.pdbx_seq_one_letter_code
_entity_poly.pdbx_strand_id
1 'polypeptide(L)'
;MINYAQNVLGKESSLSDKTRLILLITGIIALVIAIVGVVVTLLIRKKMLKKYLILDELNEIKKLKYINPNYGMVLDGIKKEYQNIDGDFFVAFLVNCVYLNKFNRIYVEDDSDYLAISISELTQKPVYINNNVKESHFLTLKPILQSTNLITNSAIKDWDLLVINNNNDFINSIKQNKDFLNDNGMMVLVFNQIKEIKEQKLLISELGFRYETLKIKNKNVILLAKNSIKSMVEESNN
;
A
#
# COMPACT_ATOMS: atom_id res chain seq x y z
N MET A 1 -13.12 -44.75 -36.33
CA MET A 1 -13.60 -43.85 -35.25
C MET A 1 -14.13 -42.54 -35.84
N ILE A 2 -15.25 -42.57 -36.57
CA ILE A 2 -15.96 -41.35 -37.02
C ILE A 2 -17.46 -41.64 -36.95
N ASN A 3 -17.97 -41.95 -35.75
CA ASN A 3 -19.38 -42.29 -35.56
C ASN A 3 -19.97 -41.66 -34.28
N TYR A 4 -19.44 -40.52 -33.84
CA TYR A 4 -19.92 -39.84 -32.63
C TYR A 4 -20.67 -38.53 -32.88
N ALA A 5 -20.74 -38.04 -34.12
CA ALA A 5 -21.36 -36.75 -34.42
C ALA A 5 -22.82 -36.84 -34.93
N GLN A 6 -23.36 -38.03 -35.15
CA GLN A 6 -24.70 -38.19 -35.74
C GLN A 6 -25.87 -38.12 -34.75
N ASN A 7 -25.62 -38.01 -33.43
CA ASN A 7 -26.68 -38.20 -32.43
C ASN A 7 -27.10 -36.97 -31.60
N VAL A 8 -26.78 -35.73 -32.02
CA VAL A 8 -27.18 -34.54 -31.20
C VAL A 8 -28.26 -33.65 -31.81
N LEU A 9 -28.54 -33.62 -33.11
CA LEU A 9 -29.59 -32.73 -33.65
C LEU A 9 -30.33 -33.35 -34.85
N GLY A 10 -31.45 -34.02 -34.56
CA GLY A 10 -32.37 -34.61 -35.54
C GLY A 10 -33.22 -33.58 -36.31
N LYS A 11 -32.56 -32.74 -37.12
CA LYS A 11 -33.18 -32.05 -38.26
C LYS A 11 -32.20 -32.06 -39.41
N GLU A 12 -32.55 -32.72 -40.51
CA GLU A 12 -31.80 -32.58 -41.77
C GLU A 12 -31.81 -31.10 -42.16
N SER A 13 -30.64 -30.47 -42.16
CA SER A 13 -30.53 -29.05 -42.45
C SER A 13 -30.88 -28.77 -43.91
N SER A 14 -31.62 -27.68 -44.16
CA SER A 14 -32.05 -27.24 -45.51
C SER A 14 -30.93 -26.73 -46.41
N LEU A 15 -29.67 -26.79 -45.95
CA LEU A 15 -28.50 -26.30 -46.66
C LEU A 15 -27.76 -27.46 -47.31
N SER A 16 -27.41 -27.29 -48.58
CA SER A 16 -26.52 -28.18 -49.35
C SER A 16 -25.22 -28.46 -48.60
N ASP A 17 -24.73 -29.69 -48.68
CA ASP A 17 -23.49 -30.12 -48.02
C ASP A 17 -22.28 -29.25 -48.41
N LYS A 18 -22.24 -28.78 -49.66
CA LYS A 18 -21.21 -27.81 -50.12
C LYS A 18 -21.33 -26.48 -49.37
N THR A 19 -22.55 -25.99 -49.18
CA THR A 19 -22.81 -24.73 -48.47
C THR A 19 -22.44 -24.84 -47.00
N ARG A 20 -22.75 -25.96 -46.33
CA ARG A 20 -22.33 -26.21 -44.94
C ARG A 20 -20.81 -26.23 -44.77
N LEU A 21 -20.11 -26.88 -45.71
CA LEU A 21 -18.65 -26.99 -45.68
C LEU A 21 -17.99 -25.62 -45.84
N ILE A 22 -18.50 -24.78 -46.75
CA ILE A 22 -18.03 -23.39 -46.92
C ILE A 22 -18.30 -22.55 -45.65
N LEU A 23 -19.48 -22.71 -45.05
CA LEU A 23 -19.86 -21.95 -43.85
C LEU A 23 -18.99 -22.33 -42.64
N LEU A 24 -18.60 -23.60 -42.54
CA LEU A 24 -17.71 -24.10 -41.50
C LEU A 24 -16.28 -23.57 -41.69
N ILE A 25 -15.75 -23.59 -42.92
CA ILE A 25 -14.42 -23.03 -43.22
C ILE A 25 -14.39 -21.52 -42.94
N THR A 26 -15.37 -20.78 -43.41
CA THR A 26 -15.46 -19.32 -43.17
C THR A 26 -15.64 -18.99 -41.70
N GLY A 27 -16.43 -19.77 -40.96
CA GLY A 27 -16.58 -19.63 -39.51
C GLY A 27 -15.26 -19.87 -38.75
N ILE A 28 -14.49 -20.89 -39.13
CA ILE A 28 -13.16 -21.14 -38.54
C ILE A 28 -12.20 -19.99 -38.84
N ILE A 29 -12.16 -19.51 -40.09
CA ILE A 29 -11.29 -18.39 -40.48
C ILE A 29 -11.64 -17.14 -39.67
N ALA A 30 -12.93 -16.81 -39.53
CA ALA A 30 -13.38 -15.67 -38.73
C ALA A 30 -12.99 -15.81 -37.26
N LEU A 31 -13.12 -17.01 -36.69
CA LEU A 31 -12.69 -17.30 -35.31
C LEU A 31 -11.18 -17.11 -35.13
N VAL A 32 -10.37 -17.59 -36.08
CA VAL A 32 -8.91 -17.43 -36.04
C VAL A 32 -8.53 -15.95 -36.10
N ILE A 33 -9.15 -15.18 -36.99
CA ILE A 33 -8.93 -13.72 -37.08
C ILE A 33 -9.29 -13.04 -35.76
N ALA A 34 -10.43 -13.41 -35.14
CA ALA A 34 -10.84 -12.85 -33.84
C ALA A 34 -9.84 -13.18 -32.73
N ILE A 35 -9.37 -14.44 -32.64
CA ILE A 35 -8.36 -14.86 -31.65
C ILE A 35 -7.05 -14.09 -31.86
N VAL A 36 -6.57 -13.99 -33.10
CA VAL A 36 -5.35 -13.23 -33.43
C VAL A 36 -5.51 -11.76 -33.05
N GLY A 37 -6.67 -11.14 -33.35
CA GLY A 37 -6.97 -9.77 -32.97
C GLY A 37 -6.91 -9.53 -31.46
N VAL A 38 -7.46 -10.45 -30.65
CA VAL A 38 -7.39 -10.39 -29.19
C VAL A 38 -5.96 -10.51 -28.69
N VAL A 39 -5.18 -11.47 -29.22
CA VAL A 39 -3.78 -11.68 -28.82
C VAL A 39 -2.93 -10.45 -29.14
N VAL A 40 -3.05 -9.89 -30.36
CA VAL A 40 -2.34 -8.68 -30.78
C VAL A 40 -2.69 -7.50 -29.88
N THR A 41 -3.99 -7.32 -29.58
CA THR A 41 -4.46 -6.24 -28.71
C THR A 41 -3.88 -6.36 -27.30
N LEU A 42 -3.86 -7.55 -26.71
CA LEU A 42 -3.26 -7.80 -25.39
C LEU A 42 -1.75 -7.51 -25.38
N LEU A 43 -1.03 -7.89 -26.44
CA LEU A 43 0.41 -7.62 -26.57
C LEU A 43 0.71 -6.12 -26.70
N ILE A 44 -0.03 -5.40 -27.55
CA ILE A 44 0.11 -3.95 -27.71
C ILE A 44 -0.24 -3.24 -26.40
N ARG A 45 -1.36 -3.60 -25.76
CA ARG A 45 -1.76 -3.02 -24.46
C ARG A 45 -0.67 -3.23 -23.41
N LYS A 46 -0.12 -4.45 -23.30
CA LYS A 46 0.96 -4.76 -22.37
C LYS A 46 2.22 -3.94 -22.65
N LYS A 47 2.59 -3.76 -23.93
CA LYS A 47 3.75 -2.97 -24.34
C LYS A 47 3.56 -1.47 -24.07
N MET A 48 2.38 -0.93 -24.36
CA MET A 48 2.05 0.47 -24.12
C MET A 48 1.99 0.78 -22.63
N LEU A 49 1.27 -0.01 -21.83
CA LEU A 49 1.23 0.14 -20.37
C LEU A 49 2.63 0.12 -19.78
N LYS A 50 3.48 -0.83 -20.20
CA LYS A 50 4.87 -0.89 -19.75
C LYS A 50 5.66 0.37 -20.10
N LYS A 51 5.51 0.93 -21.32
CA LYS A 51 6.27 2.11 -21.74
C LYS A 51 5.87 3.38 -20.97
N TYR A 52 4.57 3.63 -20.81
CA TYR A 52 4.08 4.84 -20.15
C TYR A 52 4.23 4.78 -18.63
N LEU A 53 3.88 3.65 -18.00
CA LEU A 53 4.04 3.48 -16.55
C LEU A 53 5.50 3.59 -16.10
N ILE A 54 6.44 3.05 -16.88
CA ILE A 54 7.87 3.16 -16.56
C ILE A 54 8.35 4.61 -16.61
N LEU A 55 7.87 5.41 -17.56
CA LEU A 55 8.32 6.80 -17.70
C LEU A 55 7.82 7.64 -16.52
N ASP A 56 6.56 7.44 -16.12
CA ASP A 56 5.98 8.10 -14.96
C ASP A 56 6.64 7.62 -13.66
N GLU A 57 6.87 6.31 -13.49
CA GLU A 57 7.62 5.77 -12.34
C GLU A 57 9.02 6.36 -12.24
N LEU A 58 9.77 6.46 -13.34
CA LEU A 58 11.11 7.04 -13.34
C LEU A 58 11.10 8.52 -12.95
N ASN A 59 10.07 9.26 -13.37
CA ASN A 59 9.91 10.66 -12.99
C ASN A 59 9.54 10.80 -11.51
N GLU A 60 8.64 9.97 -11.00
CA GLU A 60 8.28 9.96 -9.57
C GLU A 60 9.46 9.53 -8.69
N ILE A 61 10.24 8.53 -9.10
CA ILE A 61 11.49 8.14 -8.42
C ILE A 61 12.49 9.29 -8.43
N LYS A 62 12.63 10.04 -9.54
CA LYS A 62 13.53 11.20 -9.59
C LYS A 62 13.07 12.31 -8.65
N LYS A 63 11.76 12.63 -8.62
CA LYS A 63 11.19 13.60 -7.66
C LYS A 63 11.44 13.16 -6.22
N LEU A 64 11.22 11.88 -5.92
CA LEU A 64 11.50 11.29 -4.62
C LEU A 64 12.97 11.43 -4.21
N LYS A 65 13.90 11.08 -5.10
CA LYS A 65 15.34 11.24 -4.87
C LYS A 65 15.78 12.69 -4.69
N TYR A 66 15.05 13.64 -5.28
CA TYR A 66 15.31 15.06 -5.11
C TYR A 66 14.84 15.58 -3.75
N ILE A 67 13.70 15.09 -3.25
CA ILE A 67 13.11 15.55 -1.98
C ILE A 67 13.69 14.80 -0.76
N ASN A 68 13.96 13.51 -0.90
CA ASN A 68 14.53 12.66 0.15
C ASN A 68 16.03 12.42 -0.12
N PRO A 69 16.94 13.09 0.62
CA PRO A 69 18.39 12.87 0.49
C PRO A 69 18.81 11.44 0.90
N ASN A 70 17.99 10.77 1.71
CA ASN A 70 18.21 9.42 2.21
C ASN A 70 17.36 8.38 1.45
N TYR A 71 17.02 8.65 0.18
CA TYR A 71 16.19 7.73 -0.62
C TYR A 71 16.81 6.34 -0.71
N GLY A 72 16.09 5.32 -0.21
CA GLY A 72 16.51 3.92 -0.23
C GLY A 72 17.59 3.56 0.79
N MET A 73 17.96 4.48 1.71
CA MET A 73 18.87 4.20 2.79
C MET A 73 18.17 3.49 3.95
N VAL A 74 18.92 2.64 4.65
CA VAL A 74 18.50 1.95 5.87
C VAL A 74 19.67 1.92 6.86
N LEU A 75 19.35 1.87 8.16
CA LEU A 75 20.36 1.87 9.21
C LEU A 75 20.87 0.45 9.50
N ASP A 76 21.65 -0.12 8.58
CA ASP A 76 22.18 -1.48 8.73
C ASP A 76 23.06 -1.65 9.98
N GLY A 77 23.81 -0.61 10.35
CA GLY A 77 24.77 -0.65 11.46
C GLY A 77 24.15 -0.91 12.83
N ILE A 78 22.88 -0.52 13.03
CA ILE A 78 22.19 -0.69 14.33
C ILE A 78 21.36 -1.97 14.39
N LYS A 79 21.09 -2.63 13.25
CA LYS A 79 20.23 -3.82 13.17
C LYS A 79 20.67 -4.94 14.10
N LYS A 80 21.99 -5.13 14.23
CA LYS A 80 22.60 -6.17 15.09
C LYS A 80 22.23 -6.05 16.58
N GLU A 81 21.78 -4.88 17.02
CA GLU A 81 21.37 -4.64 18.41
C GLU A 81 19.92 -5.07 18.67
N TYR A 82 19.19 -5.53 17.65
CA TYR A 82 17.77 -5.87 17.75
C TYR A 82 17.51 -7.32 17.37
N GLN A 83 16.65 -8.00 18.12
CA GLN A 83 16.23 -9.37 17.81
C GLN A 83 15.17 -9.42 16.72
N ASN A 84 14.22 -8.48 16.76
CA ASN A 84 13.13 -8.36 15.79
C ASN A 84 13.24 -7.01 15.10
N ILE A 85 13.35 -7.02 13.78
CA ILE A 85 13.65 -5.83 12.98
C ILE A 85 12.59 -5.67 11.90
N ASP A 86 12.09 -4.46 11.75
CA ASP A 86 11.25 -4.11 10.62
C ASP A 86 12.02 -4.22 9.30
N GLY A 87 11.35 -4.78 8.29
CA GLY A 87 11.97 -4.96 6.99
C GLY A 87 12.32 -3.62 6.33
N ASP A 88 13.49 -3.57 5.69
CA ASP A 88 14.08 -2.40 5.03
C ASP A 88 13.11 -1.64 4.12
N PHE A 89 12.30 -2.38 3.36
CA PHE A 89 11.31 -1.80 2.48
C PHE A 89 10.22 -1.05 3.24
N PHE A 90 9.82 -1.53 4.41
CA PHE A 90 8.82 -0.87 5.24
C PHE A 90 9.38 0.40 5.87
N VAL A 91 10.61 0.34 6.39
CA VAL A 91 11.32 1.51 6.91
C VAL A 91 11.49 2.57 5.83
N ALA A 92 12.03 2.19 4.67
CA ALA A 92 12.22 3.12 3.54
C ALA A 92 10.90 3.69 3.02
N PHE A 93 9.83 2.89 3.00
CA PHE A 93 8.48 3.33 2.66
C PHE A 93 8.01 4.45 3.61
N LEU A 94 8.10 4.25 4.92
CA LEU A 94 7.69 5.25 5.91
C LEU A 94 8.53 6.52 5.84
N VAL A 95 9.84 6.40 5.69
CA VAL A 95 10.74 7.56 5.49
C VAL A 95 10.34 8.36 4.25
N ASN A 96 10.08 7.68 3.13
CA ASN A 96 9.60 8.33 1.90
C ASN A 96 8.24 9.01 2.11
N CYS A 97 7.32 8.38 2.86
CA CYS A 97 6.03 8.99 3.20
C CYS A 97 6.20 10.29 3.99
N VAL A 98 7.12 10.34 4.95
CA VAL A 98 7.44 11.56 5.70
C VAL A 98 7.90 12.68 4.78
N TYR A 99 8.84 12.40 3.86
CA TYR A 99 9.36 13.40 2.92
C TYR A 99 8.30 13.88 1.92
N LEU A 100 7.55 12.96 1.32
CA LEU A 100 6.53 13.28 0.31
C LEU A 100 5.41 14.17 0.87
N ASN A 101 4.96 13.88 2.09
CA ASN A 101 3.85 14.60 2.72
C ASN A 101 4.31 15.72 3.65
N LYS A 102 5.62 15.93 3.81
CA LYS A 102 6.23 16.94 4.69
C LYS A 102 5.75 16.84 6.14
N PHE A 103 5.56 15.61 6.64
CA PHE A 103 5.13 15.36 8.00
C PHE A 103 6.18 15.84 9.02
N ASN A 104 5.72 16.44 10.12
CA ASN A 104 6.61 16.96 11.17
C ASN A 104 6.33 16.32 12.53
N ARG A 105 5.06 16.10 12.87
CA ARG A 105 4.64 15.46 14.12
C ARG A 105 4.40 13.97 13.87
N ILE A 106 5.42 13.16 14.13
CA ILE A 106 5.41 11.73 13.84
C ILE A 106 5.38 10.94 15.15
N TYR A 107 4.38 10.08 15.32
CA TYR A 107 4.30 9.15 16.44
C TYR A 107 4.45 7.70 15.96
N VAL A 108 5.24 6.92 16.69
CA VAL A 108 5.48 5.50 16.40
C VAL A 108 5.21 4.68 17.66
N GLU A 109 4.26 3.77 17.54
CA GLU A 109 3.99 2.71 18.50
C GLU A 109 4.47 1.39 17.92
N ASP A 110 5.50 0.83 18.55
CA ASP A 110 6.12 -0.42 18.17
C ASP A 110 6.70 -1.10 19.42
N ASP A 111 7.01 -2.39 19.32
CA ASP A 111 7.60 -3.16 20.41
C ASP A 111 9.08 -2.80 20.66
N SER A 112 9.72 -2.16 19.67
CA SER A 112 11.12 -1.71 19.72
C SER A 112 11.26 -0.24 19.32
N ASP A 113 12.36 0.42 19.69
CA ASP A 113 12.68 1.77 19.21
C ASP A 113 13.37 1.79 17.83
N TYR A 114 13.64 0.63 17.21
CA TYR A 114 14.33 0.54 15.91
C TYR A 114 13.66 1.36 14.81
N LEU A 115 12.34 1.20 14.65
CA LEU A 115 11.59 1.88 13.61
C LEU A 115 11.58 3.40 13.84
N ALA A 116 11.37 3.81 15.08
CA ALA A 116 11.36 5.21 15.47
C ALA A 116 12.73 5.87 15.26
N ILE A 117 13.82 5.20 15.67
CA ILE A 117 15.20 5.64 15.43
C ILE A 117 15.45 5.78 13.93
N SER A 118 15.07 4.76 13.15
CA SER A 118 15.28 4.77 11.70
C SER A 118 14.56 5.92 11.02
N ILE A 119 13.30 6.17 11.38
CA ILE A 119 12.55 7.31 10.85
C ILE A 119 13.21 8.63 11.29
N SER A 120 13.53 8.77 12.58
CA SER A 120 14.08 10.02 13.11
C SER A 120 15.43 10.37 12.50
N GLU A 121 16.35 9.42 12.41
CA GLU A 121 17.69 9.64 11.83
C GLU A 121 17.60 9.91 10.32
N LEU A 122 16.81 9.14 9.56
CA LEU A 122 16.74 9.28 8.11
C LEU A 122 15.91 10.48 7.66
N THR A 123 15.00 10.98 8.50
CA THR A 123 14.19 12.18 8.19
C THR A 123 14.70 13.44 8.87
N GLN A 124 15.57 13.30 9.88
CA GLN A 124 16.02 14.37 10.78
C GLN A 124 14.83 15.07 11.46
N LYS A 125 13.74 14.35 11.70
CA LYS A 125 12.52 14.85 12.34
C LYS A 125 12.40 14.33 13.77
N PRO A 126 11.73 15.09 14.65
CA PRO A 126 11.34 14.58 15.95
C PRO A 126 10.35 13.43 15.78
N VAL A 127 10.65 12.29 16.39
CA VAL A 127 9.76 11.12 16.41
C VAL A 127 9.38 10.82 17.84
N TYR A 128 8.09 10.74 18.08
CA TYR A 128 7.51 10.48 19.38
C TYR A 128 7.26 8.99 19.54
N ILE A 129 7.64 8.44 20.69
CA ILE A 129 7.51 7.01 20.98
C ILE A 129 6.71 6.78 22.25
N ASN A 130 6.08 5.62 22.35
CA ASN A 130 5.42 5.18 23.57
C ASN A 130 6.45 4.92 24.69
N ASN A 131 6.14 5.29 25.92
CA ASN A 131 7.00 5.04 27.10
C ASN A 131 7.17 3.56 27.46
N ASN A 132 6.37 2.67 26.86
CA ASN A 132 6.38 1.25 27.15
C ASN A 132 7.44 0.45 26.37
N VAL A 133 8.34 1.10 25.62
CA VAL A 133 9.45 0.40 24.93
C VAL A 133 10.34 -0.25 25.98
N LYS A 134 10.24 -1.58 26.09
CA LYS A 134 10.88 -2.37 27.16
C LYS A 134 12.41 -2.39 27.08
N GLU A 135 12.98 -2.04 25.92
CA GLU A 135 14.42 -1.99 25.67
C GLU A 135 14.77 -0.73 24.85
N SER A 136 14.93 0.42 25.52
CA SER A 136 15.36 1.64 24.84
C SER A 136 16.86 1.56 24.51
N HIS A 137 17.20 0.97 23.36
CA HIS A 137 18.56 0.92 22.82
C HIS A 137 19.03 2.30 22.34
N PHE A 138 18.13 3.27 22.22
CA PHE A 138 18.45 4.64 21.83
C PHE A 138 19.63 5.24 22.62
N LEU A 139 19.66 5.07 23.94
CA LEU A 139 20.71 5.67 24.78
C LEU A 139 22.10 5.08 24.48
N THR A 140 22.17 3.79 24.15
CA THR A 140 23.44 3.12 23.79
C THR A 140 23.86 3.44 22.36
N LEU A 141 22.91 3.70 21.47
CA LEU A 141 23.14 4.01 20.05
C LEU A 141 23.39 5.50 19.76
N LYS A 142 23.04 6.40 20.69
CA LYS A 142 23.22 7.85 20.57
C LYS A 142 24.62 8.30 20.11
N PRO A 143 25.74 7.66 20.49
CA PRO A 143 27.06 8.06 20.01
C PRO A 143 27.30 7.81 18.51
N ILE A 144 26.53 6.90 17.90
CA ILE A 144 26.67 6.50 16.49
C ILE A 144 25.65 7.23 15.61
N LEU A 145 24.53 7.66 16.21
CA LEU A 145 23.45 8.38 15.56
C LEU A 145 23.72 9.89 15.58
N GLN A 146 23.64 10.55 14.43
CA GLN A 146 24.05 11.95 14.28
C GLN A 146 22.90 12.95 14.51
N SER A 147 21.68 12.56 14.19
CA SER A 147 20.53 13.46 14.08
C SER A 147 19.25 12.95 14.77
N THR A 148 19.27 11.75 15.33
CA THR A 148 18.13 11.14 16.00
C THR A 148 17.60 12.00 17.13
N ASN A 149 16.32 12.36 17.02
CA ASN A 149 15.56 13.13 17.97
C ASN A 149 14.30 12.34 18.37
N LEU A 150 14.48 11.41 19.31
CA LEU A 150 13.37 10.69 19.91
C LEU A 150 12.81 11.43 21.11
N ILE A 151 11.49 11.51 21.19
CA ILE A 151 10.77 12.15 22.28
C ILE A 151 9.85 11.12 22.93
N THR A 152 10.08 10.82 24.20
CA THR A 152 9.31 9.82 24.96
C THR A 152 8.00 10.36 25.54
N ASN A 153 7.65 11.61 25.25
CA ASN A 153 6.42 12.23 25.75
C ASN A 153 5.30 12.18 24.71
N SER A 154 4.32 11.29 24.91
CA SER A 154 3.16 11.12 24.04
C SER A 154 1.98 12.04 24.36
N ALA A 155 2.12 13.00 25.29
CA ALA A 155 1.02 13.89 25.68
C ALA A 155 0.57 14.84 24.54
N ILE A 156 1.36 14.94 23.48
CA ILE A 156 1.03 15.74 22.30
C ILE A 156 -0.05 15.01 21.50
N LYS A 157 -1.05 15.78 21.07
CA LYS A 157 -2.09 15.33 20.13
C LYS A 157 -1.83 16.00 18.79
N ASP A 158 -2.63 15.64 17.78
CA ASP A 158 -2.60 16.28 16.45
C ASP A 158 -1.38 15.84 15.61
N TRP A 159 -1.22 14.53 15.47
CA TRP A 159 -0.16 13.86 14.72
C TRP A 159 -0.36 13.98 13.21
N ASP A 160 0.71 14.29 12.49
CA ASP A 160 0.73 14.26 11.02
C ASP A 160 0.88 12.82 10.50
N LEU A 161 1.67 12.02 11.19
CA LEU A 161 1.85 10.59 10.93
C LEU A 161 1.77 9.81 12.22
N LEU A 162 0.90 8.80 12.27
CA LEU A 162 0.75 7.89 13.40
C LEU A 162 0.97 6.46 12.92
N VAL A 163 2.04 5.81 13.36
CA VAL A 163 2.38 4.43 12.98
C VAL A 163 2.11 3.51 14.17
N ILE A 164 1.29 2.47 13.99
CA ILE A 164 1.07 1.41 14.99
C ILE A 164 1.46 0.07 14.36
N ASN A 165 2.64 -0.41 14.71
CA ASN A 165 3.30 -1.55 14.07
C ASN A 165 3.00 -2.90 14.75
N ASN A 166 2.49 -2.87 15.98
CA ASN A 166 2.22 -4.03 16.84
C ASN A 166 0.71 -4.20 17.09
N ASN A 167 -0.08 -4.21 16.03
CA ASN A 167 -1.53 -4.13 16.16
C ASN A 167 -2.24 -5.48 15.92
N ASN A 168 -2.97 -5.93 16.95
CA ASN A 168 -3.79 -7.13 16.88
C ASN A 168 -5.28 -6.84 16.56
N ASP A 169 -5.74 -5.61 16.75
CA ASP A 169 -7.12 -5.17 16.49
C ASP A 169 -7.12 -3.76 15.91
N PHE A 170 -6.98 -3.72 14.58
CA PHE A 170 -6.77 -2.44 13.92
C PHE A 170 -7.97 -1.49 14.03
N ILE A 171 -9.20 -1.99 14.12
CA ILE A 171 -10.38 -1.12 14.26
C ILE A 171 -10.39 -0.42 15.60
N ASN A 172 -10.11 -1.14 16.68
CA ASN A 172 -10.06 -0.52 17.99
C ASN A 172 -8.94 0.52 18.04
N SER A 173 -7.79 0.27 17.40
CA SER A 173 -6.75 1.28 17.26
C SER A 173 -7.19 2.50 16.46
N ILE A 174 -7.95 2.34 15.36
CA ILE A 174 -8.50 3.50 14.62
C ILE A 174 -9.39 4.31 15.55
N LYS A 175 -10.34 3.67 16.24
CA LYS A 175 -11.31 4.36 17.10
C LYS A 175 -10.62 5.13 18.24
N GLN A 176 -9.59 4.56 18.84
CA GLN A 176 -8.85 5.17 19.94
C GLN A 176 -7.95 6.32 19.48
N ASN A 177 -7.40 6.24 18.27
CA ASN A 177 -6.37 7.17 17.81
C ASN A 177 -6.86 8.22 16.80
N LYS A 178 -8.09 8.10 16.28
CA LYS A 178 -8.62 9.02 15.26
C LYS A 178 -8.56 10.49 15.70
N ASP A 179 -8.83 10.76 16.97
CA ASP A 179 -8.92 12.13 17.52
C ASP A 179 -7.54 12.71 17.85
N PHE A 180 -6.50 11.89 17.81
CA PHE A 180 -5.12 12.33 17.92
C PHE A 180 -4.50 12.64 16.57
N LEU A 181 -5.20 12.42 15.46
CA LEU A 181 -4.70 12.66 14.12
C LEU A 181 -5.16 14.02 13.59
N ASN A 182 -4.22 14.76 13.02
CA ASN A 182 -4.47 15.98 12.26
C ASN A 182 -5.49 15.72 11.14
N ASP A 183 -6.26 16.74 10.77
CA ASP A 183 -7.20 16.75 9.65
C ASP A 183 -6.59 16.30 8.31
N ASN A 184 -5.29 16.56 8.10
CA ASN A 184 -4.53 16.05 6.96
C ASN A 184 -3.54 14.94 7.34
N GLY A 185 -3.68 14.38 8.54
CA GLY A 185 -2.80 13.35 9.04
C GLY A 185 -3.07 11.97 8.44
N MET A 186 -2.06 11.11 8.56
CA MET A 186 -2.10 9.74 8.10
C MET A 186 -1.82 8.78 9.26
N MET A 187 -2.60 7.71 9.34
CA MET A 187 -2.37 6.59 10.25
C MET A 187 -1.94 5.37 9.43
N VAL A 188 -0.90 4.68 9.89
CA VAL A 188 -0.37 3.46 9.29
C VAL A 188 -0.45 2.35 10.31
N LEU A 189 -1.25 1.33 10.01
CA LEU A 189 -1.46 0.18 10.90
C LEU A 189 -0.99 -1.10 10.24
N VAL A 190 -0.27 -1.93 10.97
CA VAL A 190 -0.01 -3.32 10.57
C VAL A 190 -1.20 -4.19 10.97
N PHE A 191 -1.56 -5.19 10.16
CA PHE A 191 -2.63 -6.11 10.49
C PHE A 191 -2.34 -7.54 9.99
N ASN A 192 -2.96 -8.52 10.62
CA ASN A 192 -2.64 -9.93 10.38
C ASN A 192 -3.43 -10.53 9.21
N GLN A 193 -4.72 -10.21 9.05
CA GLN A 193 -5.58 -10.86 8.05
C GLN A 193 -6.32 -9.88 7.13
N ILE A 194 -6.14 -10.03 5.81
CA ILE A 194 -6.81 -9.20 4.78
C ILE A 194 -8.35 -9.34 4.81
N LYS A 195 -8.85 -10.47 5.31
CA LYS A 195 -10.30 -10.72 5.39
C LYS A 195 -11.00 -9.68 6.28
N GLU A 196 -10.34 -9.24 7.36
CA GLU A 196 -10.86 -8.27 8.31
C GLU A 196 -11.16 -6.91 7.63
N ILE A 197 -10.34 -6.49 6.68
CA ILE A 197 -10.53 -5.19 6.00
C ILE A 197 -11.73 -5.20 5.07
N LYS A 198 -12.00 -6.31 4.37
CA LYS A 198 -13.14 -6.39 3.44
C LYS A 198 -14.46 -6.22 4.18
N GLU A 199 -14.55 -6.79 5.37
CA GLU A 199 -15.76 -6.75 6.21
C GLU A 199 -15.94 -5.39 6.90
N GLN A 200 -14.87 -4.60 7.02
CA GLN A 200 -14.87 -3.35 7.79
C GLN A 200 -14.70 -2.08 6.93
N LYS A 201 -14.73 -2.23 5.61
CA LYS A 201 -14.65 -1.12 4.65
C LYS A 201 -15.63 0.02 4.95
N LEU A 202 -16.89 -0.32 5.22
CA LEU A 202 -17.94 0.65 5.53
C LEU A 202 -17.62 1.41 6.83
N LEU A 203 -17.22 0.66 7.87
CA LEU A 203 -16.86 1.23 9.17
C LEU A 203 -15.69 2.22 9.07
N ILE A 204 -14.64 1.89 8.30
CA ILE A 204 -13.49 2.80 8.11
C ILE A 204 -13.93 4.11 7.44
N SER A 205 -14.83 4.02 6.46
CA SER A 205 -15.40 5.20 5.80
C SER A 205 -16.31 6.01 6.73
N GLU A 206 -17.10 5.35 7.57
CA GLU A 206 -17.95 6.00 8.59
C GLU A 206 -17.12 6.74 9.63
N LEU A 207 -15.96 6.20 9.99
CA LEU A 207 -14.97 6.85 10.85
C LEU A 207 -14.23 8.01 10.17
N GLY A 208 -14.56 8.33 8.92
CA GLY A 208 -14.03 9.48 8.20
C GLY A 208 -12.66 9.25 7.58
N PHE A 209 -12.27 8.01 7.30
CA PHE A 209 -10.99 7.69 6.67
C PHE A 209 -11.15 7.23 5.22
N ARG A 210 -10.22 7.68 4.38
CA ARG A 210 -9.88 7.00 3.13
C ARG A 210 -8.78 6.00 3.44
N TYR A 211 -8.82 4.84 2.80
CA TYR A 211 -7.84 3.80 3.08
C TYR A 211 -7.26 3.15 1.83
N GLU A 212 -6.03 2.68 1.97
CA GLU A 212 -5.35 1.84 1.00
C GLU A 212 -4.64 0.70 1.73
N THR A 213 -4.68 -0.49 1.15
CA THR A 213 -4.02 -1.68 1.73
C THR A 213 -2.82 -2.06 0.89
N LEU A 214 -1.69 -2.29 1.56
CA LEU A 214 -0.44 -2.68 0.94
C LEU A 214 0.09 -3.95 1.62
N LYS A 215 0.75 -4.80 0.83
CA LYS A 215 1.51 -5.94 1.37
C LYS A 215 2.99 -5.66 1.16
N ILE A 216 3.72 -5.46 2.26
CA ILE A 216 5.15 -5.19 2.25
C ILE A 216 5.86 -6.42 2.83
N LYS A 217 6.40 -7.26 1.94
CA LYS A 217 6.97 -8.58 2.27
C LYS A 217 5.99 -9.44 3.08
N ASN A 218 6.26 -9.62 4.37
CA ASN A 218 5.50 -10.43 5.33
C ASN A 218 4.51 -9.61 6.17
N LYS A 219 4.44 -8.29 6.01
CA LYS A 219 3.48 -7.43 6.70
C LYS A 219 2.34 -7.02 5.78
N ASN A 220 1.12 -7.07 6.30
CA ASN A 220 0.01 -6.36 5.69
C ASN A 220 -0.15 -5.02 6.41
N VAL A 221 -0.30 -3.96 5.64
CA VAL A 221 -0.32 -2.58 6.11
C VAL A 221 -1.56 -1.89 5.55
N ILE A 222 -2.29 -1.18 6.40
CA ILE A 222 -3.37 -0.30 5.99
C ILE A 222 -2.94 1.14 6.23
N LEU A 223 -2.99 1.94 5.17
CA LEU A 223 -2.83 3.39 5.21
C LEU A 223 -4.21 4.00 5.37
N LEU A 224 -4.35 4.93 6.30
CA LEU A 224 -5.59 5.61 6.62
C LEU A 224 -5.33 7.11 6.58
N ALA A 225 -5.90 7.81 5.61
CA ALA A 225 -5.84 9.26 5.52
C ALA A 225 -7.18 9.84 5.98
N LYS A 226 -7.15 10.80 6.91
CA LYS A 226 -8.36 11.48 7.36
C LYS A 226 -9.00 12.20 6.17
N ASN A 227 -10.31 12.04 6.01
CA ASN A 227 -11.04 12.53 4.86
C ASN A 227 -11.64 13.90 5.18
N SER A 228 -10.88 14.96 4.92
CA SER A 228 -11.31 16.35 5.14
C SER A 228 -12.50 16.80 4.28
N ILE A 229 -12.88 16.03 3.26
CA ILE A 229 -14.02 16.37 2.40
C ILE A 229 -15.35 16.26 3.16
N LYS A 230 -15.47 15.37 4.15
CA LYS A 230 -16.72 15.21 4.90
C LYS A 230 -16.90 16.31 5.96
N SER A 231 -15.82 16.77 6.59
CA SER A 231 -15.86 17.89 7.56
C SER A 231 -16.20 19.22 6.88
N MET A 232 -15.72 19.46 5.66
CA MET A 232 -16.06 20.69 4.90
C MET A 232 -17.55 20.79 4.52
N VAL A 233 -18.24 19.66 4.33
CA VAL A 233 -19.68 19.63 4.00
C VAL A 233 -20.56 19.79 5.25
N GLU A 234 -20.08 19.35 6.42
CA GLU A 234 -20.80 19.51 7.69
C GLU A 234 -20.64 20.93 8.28
N GLU A 235 -19.51 21.60 8.05
CA GLU A 235 -19.31 23.01 8.44
C GLU A 235 -20.02 24.01 7.53
N SER A 236 -20.31 23.65 6.27
CA SER A 236 -21.05 24.52 5.33
C SER A 236 -22.57 24.40 5.43
N ASN A 237 -23.07 23.49 6.28
CA ASN A 237 -24.50 23.28 6.55
C ASN A 237 -24.90 23.65 7.99
N ASN A 238 -24.01 24.30 8.76
CA ASN A 238 -24.28 24.92 10.06
C ASN A 238 -24.06 26.44 9.98
#